data_AF-A0A9E5YRS4-F1
#
_entry.id   AF-A0A9E5YRS4-F1
#
_cell.length_a   1.000
_cell.length_b   1.000
_cell.length_c   1.000
_cell.angle_alpha   90.00
_cell.angle_beta   90.00
_cell.angle_gamma   90.00
#
_symmetry.space_group_name_H-M   'P 1'
#
loop_
_entity.id
_entity.type
_entity.pdbx_description
1 polymer ?
#
loop_
_entity_poly.entity_id
_entity_poly.type
_entity_poly.pdbx_seq_one_letter_code
_entity_poly.pdbx_strand_id
1 'polypeptide(L)'
;MIRLTNQTFMEAGGNEVYPDLEMVGIVASEEINRRESSYDIVMDDLNSSLKRNANNKGCSYIFNIKYEHIEKGHSTAIGTGYKPKL
;
A
#
# COMPACT_ATOMS: atom_id res chain seq x y z
N MET A 1 4.06 1.07 12.96
CA MET A 1 3.15 1.88 12.12
C MET A 1 3.70 1.85 10.70
N ILE A 2 2.96 1.35 9.71
CA ILE A 2 3.40 1.34 8.30
C ILE A 2 3.08 2.67 7.63
N ARG A 3 4.05 3.25 6.92
CA ARG A 3 3.86 4.47 6.12
C ARG A 3 3.43 4.11 4.70
N LEU A 4 2.39 4.78 4.22
CA LEU A 4 1.83 4.62 2.88
C LEU A 4 2.09 5.89 2.06
N THR A 5 2.46 5.74 0.79
CA THR A 5 2.55 6.87 -0.15
C THR A 5 2.25 6.44 -1.58
N ASN A 6 1.59 7.33 -2.33
CA ASN A 6 1.33 7.15 -3.76
C ASN A 6 2.55 7.54 -4.62
N GLN A 7 3.56 8.19 -4.01
CA GLN A 7 4.82 8.50 -4.68
C GLN A 7 5.65 7.23 -4.86
N THR A 8 6.38 7.15 -5.97
CA THR A 8 7.47 6.17 -6.12
C THR A 8 8.56 6.41 -5.08
N PHE A 9 9.38 5.39 -4.81
CA PHE A 9 10.53 5.52 -3.91
C PHE A 9 11.44 6.68 -4.34
N MET A 10 11.70 6.82 -5.65
CA MET A 10 12.53 7.90 -6.20
C MET A 10 11.93 9.29 -5.97
N GLU A 11 10.62 9.46 -6.17
CA GLU A 11 9.94 10.76 -5.97
C GLU A 11 9.89 11.20 -4.50
N ALA A 12 9.89 10.25 -3.58
CA ALA A 12 9.91 10.53 -2.14
C ALA A 12 11.32 10.89 -1.61
N GLY A 13 12.31 11.04 -2.50
CA GLY A 13 13.72 11.29 -2.16
C GLY A 13 14.55 10.03 -2.02
N GLY A 14 13.99 8.85 -2.33
CA GLY A 14 14.71 7.57 -2.46
C GLY A 14 15.72 7.30 -1.36
N ASN A 15 16.94 6.94 -1.76
CA ASN A 15 18.04 6.67 -0.84
C ASN A 15 18.56 7.93 -0.12
N GLU A 16 18.21 9.15 -0.54
CA GLU A 16 18.64 10.38 0.12
C GLU A 16 17.83 10.64 1.40
N VAL A 17 16.52 10.39 1.35
CA VAL A 17 15.59 10.59 2.47
C VAL A 17 15.38 9.30 3.27
N TYR A 18 15.40 8.15 2.59
CA TYR A 18 15.23 6.83 3.19
C TYR A 18 16.47 5.97 2.91
N PRO A 19 17.65 6.34 3.44
CA PRO A 19 18.84 5.51 3.32
C PRO A 19 18.57 4.15 3.96
N ASP A 20 19.14 3.11 3.37
CA ASP A 20 19.11 1.73 3.88
C ASP A 20 17.73 1.05 3.91
N LEU A 21 16.87 1.30 2.91
CA LEU A 21 15.74 0.43 2.63
C LEU A 21 16.10 -0.68 1.62
N GLU A 22 15.56 -1.87 1.84
CA GLU A 22 15.51 -2.96 0.87
C GLU A 22 14.08 -3.25 0.43
N MET A 23 13.91 -3.57 -0.85
CA MET A 23 12.62 -3.94 -1.42
C MET A 23 12.26 -5.36 -0.97
N VAL A 24 11.09 -5.51 -0.37
CA VAL A 24 10.52 -6.82 0.00
C VAL A 24 9.73 -7.42 -1.16
N GLY A 25 8.99 -6.58 -1.88
CA GLY A 25 8.18 -6.98 -3.04
C GLY A 25 6.81 -6.32 -3.07
N ILE A 26 5.92 -6.84 -3.91
CA ILE A 26 4.56 -6.26 -4.08
C ILE A 26 3.65 -6.62 -2.91
N VAL A 27 2.89 -5.64 -2.43
CA VAL A 27 1.81 -5.80 -1.46
C VAL A 27 0.50 -5.39 -2.14
N ALA A 28 -0.54 -6.19 -1.97
CA ALA A 28 -1.86 -5.91 -2.52
C ALA A 28 -2.95 -6.15 -1.47
N SER A 29 -4.08 -5.49 -1.64
CA SER A 29 -5.33 -5.73 -0.92
C SER A 29 -6.51 -5.61 -1.88
N GLU A 30 -7.59 -6.31 -1.56
CA GLU A 30 -8.84 -6.31 -2.30
C GLU A 30 -9.99 -6.20 -1.31
N GLU A 31 -10.98 -5.36 -1.62
CA GLU A 31 -12.20 -5.20 -0.84
C GLU A 31 -13.42 -5.32 -1.75
N ILE A 32 -14.45 -6.02 -1.27
CA ILE A 32 -15.73 -6.17 -1.96
C ILE A 32 -16.64 -5.05 -1.48
N ASN A 33 -16.91 -4.08 -2.35
CA ASN A 33 -17.80 -2.95 -2.10
C ASN A 33 -19.22 -3.47 -1.88
N ARG A 34 -19.68 -3.39 -0.63
CA ARG A 34 -21.11 -3.53 -0.33
C ARG A 34 -21.82 -2.33 -0.95
N ARG A 35 -23.02 -2.54 -1.51
CA ARG A 35 -23.75 -1.60 -2.39
C ARG A 35 -24.01 -0.19 -1.83
N GLU A 36 -23.65 0.08 -0.57
CA GLU A 36 -23.86 1.37 0.12
C GLU A 36 -22.59 1.93 0.77
N SER A 37 -21.42 1.31 0.59
CA SER A 37 -20.19 1.84 1.18
C SER A 37 -19.74 3.09 0.43
N SER A 38 -19.59 4.20 1.16
CA SER A 38 -18.97 5.42 0.61
C SER A 38 -17.53 5.13 0.16
N TYR A 39 -17.06 5.87 -0.85
CA TYR A 39 -15.71 5.74 -1.40
C TYR A 39 -14.62 5.86 -0.32
N ASP A 40 -14.81 6.77 0.63
CA ASP A 40 -13.86 7.00 1.72
C ASP A 40 -13.73 5.78 2.65
N ILE A 41 -14.86 5.12 2.96
CA ILE A 41 -14.86 3.89 3.77
C ILE A 41 -14.11 2.77 3.04
N VAL A 42 -14.37 2.60 1.75
CA VAL A 42 -13.69 1.58 0.93
C VAL A 42 -12.18 1.83 0.88
N MET A 43 -11.76 3.10 0.78
CA MET A 43 -10.34 3.45 0.79
C MET A 43 -9.67 3.21 2.14
N ASP A 44 -10.35 3.50 3.25
CA ASP A 44 -9.84 3.23 4.58
C ASP A 44 -9.70 1.72 4.85
N ASP A 45 -10.67 0.92 4.40
CA ASP A 45 -10.63 -0.54 4.48
C ASP A 45 -9.47 -1.10 3.65
N LEU A 46 -9.32 -0.64 2.40
CA LEU A 46 -8.19 -1.01 1.53
C LEU A 46 -6.86 -0.67 2.17
N ASN A 47 -6.70 0.56 2.68
CA ASN A 47 -5.46 0.99 3.31
C ASN A 47 -5.14 0.17 4.57
N SER A 48 -6.16 -0.16 5.36
CA SER A 48 -6.02 -0.98 6.56
C SER A 48 -5.60 -2.41 6.22
N SER A 49 -6.25 -3.01 5.21
CA SER A 49 -5.91 -4.34 4.69
C SER A 49 -4.51 -4.36 4.06
N LEU A 50 -4.13 -3.33 3.30
CA LEU A 50 -2.80 -3.20 2.69
C LEU A 50 -1.70 -3.10 3.76
N LYS A 51 -1.91 -2.29 4.82
CA LYS A 51 -0.99 -2.20 5.97
C LYS A 51 -0.86 -3.55 6.68
N ARG A 52 -1.96 -4.28 6.90
CA ARG A 52 -1.90 -5.61 7.50
C ARG A 52 -1.06 -6.58 6.66
N ASN A 53 -1.28 -6.60 5.34
CA ASN A 53 -0.55 -7.47 4.43
C ASN A 53 0.94 -7.11 4.36
N ALA A 54 1.28 -5.81 4.38
CA ALA A 54 2.65 -5.35 4.43
C ALA A 54 3.34 -5.74 5.75
N ASN A 55 2.66 -5.63 6.90
CA ASN A 55 3.21 -6.08 8.19
C ASN A 55 3.50 -7.58 8.17
N ASN A 56 2.60 -8.39 7.62
CA ASN A 56 2.80 -9.85 7.51
C ASN A 56 4.00 -10.20 6.60
N LYS A 57 4.36 -9.32 5.67
CA LYS A 57 5.57 -9.44 4.84
C LYS A 57 6.82 -8.81 5.46
N GLY A 58 6.74 -8.26 6.68
CA GLY A 58 7.85 -7.58 7.35
C GLY A 58 8.21 -6.22 6.75
N CYS A 59 7.29 -5.59 6.01
CA CYS A 59 7.49 -4.25 5.45
C CYS A 59 7.23 -3.17 6.50
N SER A 60 7.99 -2.07 6.41
CA SER A 60 7.77 -0.84 7.20
C SER A 60 7.21 0.31 6.36
N TYR A 61 7.39 0.25 5.04
CA TYR A 61 6.98 1.29 4.10
C TYR A 61 6.29 0.64 2.89
N ILE A 62 5.32 1.34 2.32
CA ILE A 62 4.73 1.02 1.02
C ILE A 62 4.77 2.28 0.15
N PHE A 63 5.44 2.17 -1.01
CA PHE A 63 5.54 3.23 -2.03
C PHE A 63 4.74 2.86 -3.27
N ASN A 64 4.47 3.85 -4.12
CA ASN A 64 3.81 3.73 -5.42
C ASN A 64 2.46 3.01 -5.33
N ILE A 65 1.64 3.40 -4.35
CA ILE A 65 0.31 2.81 -4.18
C ILE A 65 -0.59 3.26 -5.33
N LYS A 66 -1.19 2.29 -6.01
CA LYS A 66 -2.20 2.46 -7.05
C LYS A 66 -3.50 1.85 -6.57
N TYR A 67 -4.58 2.59 -6.76
CA TYR A 67 -5.92 2.12 -6.48
C TYR A 67 -6.63 1.87 -7.80
N GLU A 68 -7.17 0.67 -7.95
CA GLU A 68 -7.91 0.28 -9.14
C GLU A 68 -9.33 -0.09 -8.73
N HIS A 69 -10.31 0.42 -9.47
CA HIS A 69 -11.69 0.00 -9.32
C HIS A 69 -11.96 -1.09 -10.37
N ILE A 70 -12.16 -2.31 -9.91
CA ILE A 70 -12.50 -3.44 -10.77
C ILE A 70 -14.03 -3.47 -10.88
N GLU A 71 -14.52 -3.47 -12.13
CA GLU A 71 -15.94 -3.58 -12.43
C GLU A 71 -16.57 -4.75 -11.63
N LYS A 72 -17.80 -4.53 -11.11
CA LYS A 72 -18.57 -5.39 -10.17
C LYS A 72 -18.40 -5.06 -8.67
N GLY A 73 -17.87 -3.90 -8.34
CA GLY A 73 -17.79 -3.45 -6.95
C GLY A 73 -16.65 -4.12 -6.20
N HIS A 74 -15.54 -4.41 -6.88
CA HIS A 74 -14.31 -4.81 -6.24
C HIS A 74 -13.34 -3.64 -6.34
N SER A 75 -12.70 -3.29 -5.23
CA SER A 75 -11.67 -2.26 -5.21
C SER A 75 -10.37 -2.90 -4.80
N THR A 76 -9.27 -2.54 -5.45
CA THR A 76 -7.94 -3.07 -5.18
C THR A 76 -6.97 -1.94 -4.91
N ALA A 77 -6.01 -2.21 -4.02
CA ALA A 77 -4.88 -1.33 -3.78
C ALA A 77 -3.59 -2.16 -3.90
N ILE A 78 -2.62 -1.67 -4.66
CA ILE A 78 -1.35 -2.35 -4.93
C ILE A 78 -0.22 -1.36 -4.71
N GLY A 79 0.83 -1.76 -3.98
CA GLY A 79 2.03 -0.96 -3.80
C GLY A 79 3.28 -1.82 -3.62
N THR A 80 4.45 -1.18 -3.59
CA THR A 80 5.73 -1.86 -3.37
C THR A 80 6.16 -1.70 -1.92
N GLY A 81 6.35 -2.82 -1.23
CA GLY A 81 6.76 -2.89 0.17
C GLY A 81 8.28 -2.86 0.35
N TYR A 82 8.74 -2.13 1.37
CA TYR A 82 10.14 -1.97 1.74
C TYR A 82 10.35 -2.15 3.24
N LYS A 83 11.54 -2.58 3.65
CA LYS A 83 11.97 -2.68 5.04
C LYS A 83 13.39 -2.11 5.22
N PRO A 84 13.78 -1.68 6.44
CA PRO A 84 15.16 -1.31 6.72
C PRO A 84 16.11 -2.50 6.53
N LYS A 85 17.29 -2.25 5.96
CA LYS A 85 18.42 -3.19 5.98
C LYS A 85 18.99 -3.25 7.40
N LEU A 86 19.32 -4.46 7.83
CA LEU A 86 20.03 -4.70 9.10
C LEU A 86 21.54 -4.54 8.91
#